data_AF-A0A9Q4TID5-F1
#
_entry.id   AF-A0A9Q4TID5-F1
#
_cell.length_a   1.000
_cell.length_b   1.000
_cell.length_c   1.000
_cell.angle_alpha   90.00
_cell.angle_beta   90.00
_cell.angle_gamma   90.00
#
_symmetry.space_group_name_H-M   'P 1'
#
loop_
_entity.id
_entity.type
_entity.pdbx_description
1 polymer ?
#
loop_
_entity_poly.entity_id
_entity_poly.type
_entity_poly.pdbx_seq_one_letter_code
_entity_poly.pdbx_strand_id
1 'polypeptide(L)'
;MKTLKKCICVLVINGVLSLVTNVESIKVNHFNLITANSVLTGFLLTSLSMLLGFLNETIIQFFEEAGALKRVYDNIENGIVYSLGSITMSIINVIISEKYITNKIVINYLYSLEIMLLVITLYYLFITIKNLRIIVDSIKLDRMKKRNQKDVNKDLDKLLNEKYK
;
A
#
# COMPACT_ATOMS: atom_id res chain seq x y z
N MET A 1 3.11 -4.61 23.49
CA MET A 1 1.66 -4.45 23.79
C MET A 1 0.81 -3.92 22.61
N LYS A 2 1.26 -2.94 21.81
CA LYS A 2 0.46 -2.41 20.68
C LYS A 2 0.18 -3.43 19.56
N THR A 3 1.17 -4.27 19.21
CA THR A 3 1.04 -5.36 18.23
C THR A 3 0.08 -6.46 18.68
N LEU A 4 0.17 -6.87 19.96
CA LEU A 4 -0.72 -7.87 20.54
C LEU A 4 -2.20 -7.43 20.53
N LYS A 5 -2.48 -6.17 20.88
CA LYS A 5 -3.84 -5.60 20.80
C LYS A 5 -4.37 -5.56 19.36
N LYS A 6 -3.51 -5.25 18.37
CA LYS A 6 -3.89 -5.29 16.95
C LYS A 6 -4.24 -6.70 16.49
N CYS A 7 -3.44 -7.71 16.84
CA CYS A 7 -3.74 -9.11 16.56
C CYS A 7 -5.06 -9.56 17.20
N ILE A 8 -5.29 -9.23 18.47
CA ILE A 8 -6.54 -9.58 19.16
C ILE A 8 -7.75 -8.92 18.48
N CYS A 9 -7.62 -7.64 18.09
CA CYS A 9 -8.68 -6.93 17.37
C CYS A 9 -8.98 -7.60 16.01
N VAL A 10 -7.94 -7.98 15.28
CA VAL A 10 -8.07 -8.71 14.00
C VAL A 10 -8.77 -10.05 14.21
N LEU A 11 -8.41 -10.81 15.23
CA LEU A 11 -9.02 -12.10 15.53
C LEU A 11 -10.50 -11.98 15.95
N VAL A 12 -10.86 -10.94 16.71
CA VAL A 12 -12.25 -10.67 17.12
C VAL A 12 -13.11 -10.25 15.93
N ILE A 13 -12.62 -9.31 15.10
CA ILE A 13 -13.32 -8.89 13.88
C ILE A 13 -13.50 -10.08 12.93
N ASN A 14 -12.48 -10.91 12.78
CA ASN A 14 -12.56 -12.12 11.97
C ASN A 14 -13.59 -13.12 12.53
N GLY A 15 -13.65 -13.30 13.85
CA GLY A 15 -14.68 -14.13 14.48
C GLY A 15 -16.10 -13.66 14.14
N VAL A 16 -16.36 -12.35 14.22
CA VAL A 16 -17.65 -11.76 13.82
C VAL A 16 -17.90 -11.93 12.33
N LEU A 17 -16.90 -11.67 11.48
CA LEU A 17 -17.01 -11.80 10.04
C LEU A 17 -17.31 -13.26 9.63
N SER A 18 -16.71 -14.24 10.32
CA SER A 18 -16.94 -15.66 10.06
C SER A 18 -18.37 -16.13 10.32
N LEU A 19 -19.13 -15.40 11.15
CA LEU A 19 -20.55 -15.67 11.40
C LEU A 19 -21.46 -15.13 10.30
N VAL A 20 -21.01 -14.09 9.57
CA VAL A 20 -21.79 -13.38 8.55
C VAL A 20 -21.44 -13.85 7.14
N THR A 21 -20.24 -14.39 6.94
CA THR A 21 -19.70 -14.67 5.61
C THR A 21 -20.24 -15.99 5.05
N ASN A 22 -20.80 -15.93 3.83
CA ASN A 22 -21.20 -17.15 3.11
C ASN A 22 -19.97 -17.82 2.48
N VAL A 23 -19.61 -18.98 3.03
CA VAL A 23 -18.37 -19.71 2.77
C VAL A 23 -18.38 -20.39 1.39
N GLU A 24 -19.57 -20.68 0.85
CA GLU A 24 -19.74 -21.27 -0.48
C GLU A 24 -19.25 -20.35 -1.60
N SER A 25 -19.51 -19.04 -1.49
CA SER A 25 -19.06 -18.07 -2.51
C SER A 25 -17.54 -17.92 -2.54
N ILE A 26 -16.85 -18.15 -1.43
CA ILE A 26 -15.39 -18.04 -1.32
C ILE A 26 -14.73 -19.28 -1.92
N LYS A 27 -15.30 -20.44 -1.63
CA LYS A 27 -14.82 -21.73 -2.15
C LYS A 27 -14.66 -21.72 -3.68
N VAL A 28 -15.59 -21.09 -4.38
CA VAL A 28 -15.59 -20.99 -5.85
C VAL A 28 -14.62 -19.91 -6.37
N ASN A 29 -14.24 -18.94 -5.52
CA ASN A 29 -13.53 -17.72 -5.93
C ASN A 29 -12.08 -17.60 -5.39
N HIS A 30 -11.50 -18.66 -4.83
CA HIS A 30 -10.11 -18.66 -4.33
C HIS A 30 -9.09 -18.14 -5.34
N PHE A 31 -9.18 -18.58 -6.60
CA PHE A 31 -8.29 -18.09 -7.66
C PHE A 31 -8.50 -16.60 -7.98
N ASN A 32 -9.73 -16.09 -7.87
CA ASN A 32 -10.01 -14.67 -8.05
C ASN A 32 -9.41 -13.84 -6.90
N LEU A 33 -9.46 -14.35 -5.68
CA LEU A 33 -8.80 -13.77 -4.50
C LEU A 33 -7.28 -13.73 -4.64
N ILE A 34 -6.67 -14.82 -5.08
CA ILE A 34 -5.22 -14.89 -5.36
C ILE A 34 -4.84 -13.88 -6.44
N THR A 35 -5.61 -13.85 -7.54
CA THR A 35 -5.37 -12.94 -8.66
C THR A 35 -5.48 -11.48 -8.21
N ALA A 36 -6.54 -11.13 -7.48
CA ALA A 36 -6.74 -9.79 -6.96
C ALA A 36 -5.56 -9.37 -6.07
N ASN A 37 -5.21 -10.15 -5.05
CA ASN A 37 -4.08 -9.85 -4.18
C ASN A 37 -2.75 -9.73 -4.94
N SER A 38 -2.52 -10.57 -5.95
CA SER A 38 -1.31 -10.49 -6.78
C SER A 38 -1.22 -9.16 -7.54
N VAL A 39 -2.34 -8.69 -8.09
CA VAL A 39 -2.45 -7.37 -8.73
C VAL A 39 -2.21 -6.25 -7.72
N LEU A 40 -2.83 -6.32 -6.53
CA LEU A 40 -2.63 -5.32 -5.47
C LEU A 40 -1.16 -5.26 -5.01
N THR A 41 -0.50 -6.41 -4.85
CA THR A 41 0.93 -6.49 -4.54
C THR A 41 1.76 -5.81 -5.63
N GLY A 42 1.46 -6.08 -6.90
CA GLY A 42 2.13 -5.43 -8.04
C GLY A 42 2.00 -3.90 -8.01
N PHE A 43 0.81 -3.38 -7.69
CA PHE A 43 0.60 -1.94 -7.52
C PHE A 43 1.39 -1.35 -6.35
N LEU A 44 1.44 -2.04 -5.21
CA LEU A 44 2.22 -1.62 -4.05
C LEU A 44 3.73 -1.64 -4.34
N LEU A 45 4.22 -2.65 -5.05
CA LEU A 45 5.62 -2.73 -5.46
C LEU A 45 5.98 -1.63 -6.46
N THR A 46 5.09 -1.35 -7.41
CA THR A 46 5.27 -0.24 -8.37
C THR A 46 5.30 1.11 -7.66
N SER A 47 4.43 1.28 -6.66
CA SER A 47 4.38 2.46 -5.78
C SER A 47 5.70 2.66 -5.03
N LEU A 48 6.29 1.56 -4.51
CA LEU A 48 7.59 1.57 -3.85
C LEU A 48 8.71 2.00 -4.81
N SER A 49 8.77 1.39 -5.98
CA SER A 49 9.77 1.70 -7.01
C SER A 49 9.69 3.16 -7.46
N MET A 50 8.48 3.71 -7.55
CA MET A 50 8.29 5.12 -7.88
C MET A 50 8.86 6.04 -6.80
N LEU A 51 8.64 5.74 -5.52
CA LEU A 51 9.22 6.51 -4.41
C LEU A 51 10.74 6.46 -4.40
N LEU A 52 11.31 5.27 -4.63
CA LEU A 52 12.75 5.09 -4.76
C LEU A 52 13.33 5.92 -5.92
N GLY A 53 12.60 6.02 -7.04
CA GLY A 53 12.98 6.88 -8.17
C GLY A 53 13.02 8.38 -7.84
N PHE A 54 12.32 8.81 -6.79
CA PHE A 54 12.25 10.21 -6.35
C PHE A 54 13.12 10.53 -5.13
N LEU A 55 13.89 9.56 -4.60
CA LEU A 55 14.71 9.78 -3.39
C LEU A 55 15.69 10.95 -3.50
N ASN A 56 16.18 11.24 -4.70
CA ASN A 56 17.14 12.31 -4.97
C ASN A 56 16.50 13.71 -5.02
N GLU A 57 15.18 13.82 -4.97
CA GLU A 57 14.51 15.12 -4.94
C GLU A 57 14.61 15.75 -3.55
N THR A 58 15.00 17.02 -3.49
CA THR A 58 15.20 17.76 -2.23
C THR A 58 13.96 17.74 -1.32
N ILE A 59 12.77 17.74 -1.93
CA ILE A 59 11.53 17.59 -1.19
C ILE A 59 11.40 16.21 -0.54
N ILE A 60 11.78 15.14 -1.23
CA ILE A 60 11.68 13.79 -0.65
C ILE A 60 12.62 13.66 0.56
N GLN A 61 13.82 14.23 0.48
CA GLN A 61 14.75 14.28 1.63
C GLN A 61 14.14 15.01 2.83
N PHE A 62 13.44 16.13 2.59
CA PHE A 62 12.69 16.83 3.64
C PHE A 62 11.56 15.97 4.24
N PHE A 63 10.82 15.24 3.40
CA PHE A 63 9.79 14.30 3.87
C PHE A 63 10.39 13.09 4.63
N GLU A 64 11.62 12.70 4.33
CA GLU A 64 12.37 11.66 5.02
C GLU A 64 12.81 12.13 6.41
N GLU A 65 13.41 13.33 6.51
CA GLU A 65 13.79 13.95 7.78
C GLU A 65 12.57 14.21 8.69
N ALA A 66 11.44 14.58 8.11
CA ALA A 66 10.17 14.74 8.83
C ALA A 66 9.52 13.41 9.26
N GLY A 67 10.09 12.25 8.89
CA GLY A 67 9.56 10.91 9.19
C GLY A 67 8.26 10.56 8.47
N ALA A 68 7.79 11.42 7.56
CA ALA A 68 6.58 11.19 6.78
C ALA A 68 6.81 10.11 5.71
N LEU A 69 7.98 10.13 5.06
CA LEU A 69 8.33 9.15 4.03
C LEU A 69 8.44 7.72 4.60
N LYS A 70 9.05 7.59 5.78
CA LYS A 70 9.13 6.31 6.50
C LYS A 70 7.75 5.70 6.72
N ARG A 71 6.76 6.50 7.11
CA ARG A 71 5.37 6.03 7.29
C ARG A 71 4.75 5.54 5.98
N VAL A 72 5.09 6.17 4.84
CA VAL A 72 4.61 5.71 3.53
C VAL A 72 5.24 4.38 3.18
N TYR A 73 6.56 4.22 3.36
CA TYR A 73 7.25 2.95 3.17
C TYR A 73 6.69 1.84 4.04
N ASP A 74 6.52 2.09 5.35
CA ASP A 74 5.94 1.12 6.29
C ASP A 74 4.54 0.69 5.84
N ASN A 75 3.70 1.62 5.35
CA ASN A 75 2.36 1.28 4.88
C ASN A 75 2.38 0.41 3.61
N ILE A 76 3.30 0.70 2.69
CA ILE A 76 3.48 -0.10 1.46
C ILE A 76 3.96 -1.50 1.82
N GLU A 77 4.98 -1.60 2.66
CA GLU A 77 5.54 -2.88 3.11
C GLU A 77 4.49 -3.71 3.83
N ASN A 78 3.75 -3.11 4.78
CA ASN A 78 2.66 -3.80 5.46
C ASN A 78 1.59 -4.29 4.48
N GLY A 79 1.19 -3.47 3.50
CA GLY A 79 0.25 -3.89 2.45
C GLY A 79 0.75 -5.09 1.65
N ILE A 80 2.04 -5.12 1.29
CA ILE A 80 2.66 -6.25 0.60
C ILE A 80 2.64 -7.51 1.46
N VAL A 81 3.03 -7.39 2.74
CA VAL A 81 3.05 -8.52 3.69
C VAL A 81 1.66 -9.10 3.89
N TYR A 82 0.64 -8.26 4.08
CA TYR A 82 -0.75 -8.73 4.22
C TYR A 82 -1.28 -9.38 2.94
N SER A 83 -0.91 -8.85 1.78
CA SER A 83 -1.30 -9.44 0.48
C SER A 83 -0.66 -10.81 0.25
N LEU A 84 0.65 -10.94 0.51
CA LEU A 84 1.36 -12.22 0.43
C LEU A 84 0.84 -13.23 1.46
N GLY A 85 0.51 -12.76 2.66
CA GLY A 85 -0.17 -13.56 3.68
C GLY A 85 -1.52 -14.07 3.18
N SER A 86 -2.32 -13.21 2.53
CA SER A 86 -3.60 -13.59 1.93
C SER A 86 -3.43 -14.66 0.86
N ILE A 87 -2.49 -14.48 -0.07
CA ILE A 87 -2.21 -15.44 -1.15
C ILE A 87 -1.78 -16.79 -0.57
N THR A 88 -0.88 -16.77 0.41
CA THR A 88 -0.41 -17.99 1.08
C THR A 88 -1.57 -18.70 1.77
N MET A 89 -2.46 -17.93 2.42
CA MET A 89 -3.66 -18.47 3.06
C MET A 89 -4.62 -19.09 2.05
N SER A 90 -4.87 -18.44 0.90
CA SER A 90 -5.68 -18.98 -0.19
C SER A 90 -5.11 -20.33 -0.69
N ILE A 91 -3.80 -20.42 -0.88
CA ILE A 91 -3.13 -21.65 -1.33
C ILE A 91 -3.29 -22.76 -0.28
N ILE A 92 -3.06 -22.46 1.00
CA ILE A 92 -3.27 -23.42 2.11
C ILE A 92 -4.73 -23.88 2.15
N ASN A 93 -5.68 -22.96 1.97
CA ASN A 93 -7.11 -23.26 1.97
C ASN A 93 -7.47 -24.23 0.85
N VAL A 94 -7.00 -23.99 -0.37
CA VAL A 94 -7.25 -24.85 -1.54
C VAL A 94 -6.59 -26.22 -1.39
N ILE A 95 -5.34 -26.30 -0.92
CA ILE A 95 -4.57 -27.56 -0.88
C ILE A 95 -4.90 -28.42 0.35
N ILE A 96 -5.03 -27.78 1.51
CA ILE A 96 -5.09 -28.46 2.82
C ILE A 96 -6.50 -28.41 3.38
N SER A 97 -7.10 -27.22 3.50
CA SER A 97 -8.37 -27.06 4.21
C SER A 97 -9.52 -27.78 3.51
N GLU A 98 -9.58 -27.77 2.18
CA GLU A 98 -10.64 -28.47 1.44
C GLU A 98 -10.49 -29.99 1.43
N LYS A 99 -9.28 -30.52 1.60
CA LYS A 99 -9.00 -31.95 1.46
C LYS A 99 -8.89 -32.69 2.79
N TYR A 100 -8.38 -32.05 3.84
CA TYR A 100 -8.04 -32.71 5.10
C TYR A 100 -8.81 -32.20 6.32
N ILE A 101 -9.41 -31.01 6.25
CA ILE A 101 -10.20 -30.46 7.36
C ILE A 101 -11.67 -30.80 7.15
N THR A 102 -12.27 -31.49 8.10
CA THR A 102 -13.70 -31.85 8.10
C THR A 102 -14.56 -30.93 8.98
N ASN A 103 -13.92 -30.14 9.85
CA ASN A 103 -14.63 -29.22 10.73
C ASN A 103 -15.03 -27.93 9.97
N LYS A 104 -16.33 -27.80 9.67
CA LYS A 104 -16.91 -26.64 8.97
C LYS A 104 -16.65 -25.30 9.67
N ILE A 105 -16.60 -25.28 11.01
CA ILE A 105 -16.36 -24.04 11.76
C ILE A 105 -14.93 -23.53 11.51
N VAL A 106 -13.97 -24.44 11.48
CA VAL A 106 -12.56 -24.11 11.21
C VAL A 106 -12.41 -23.62 9.77
N ILE A 107 -13.02 -24.29 8.79
CA ILE A 107 -12.99 -23.86 7.39
C ILE A 107 -13.58 -22.45 7.22
N ASN A 108 -14.74 -22.18 7.84
CA ASN A 108 -15.36 -20.86 7.78
C ASN A 108 -14.46 -19.77 8.36
N TYR A 109 -13.76 -20.08 9.46
CA TYR A 109 -12.83 -19.16 10.08
C TYR A 109 -11.63 -18.85 9.16
N LEU A 110 -11.08 -19.86 8.49
CA LEU A 110 -9.94 -19.68 7.58
C LEU A 110 -10.32 -18.89 6.32
N TYR A 111 -11.53 -19.07 5.80
CA TYR A 111 -12.02 -18.32 4.63
C TYR A 111 -12.34 -16.86 5.00
N SER A 112 -12.91 -16.65 6.17
CA SER A 112 -13.13 -15.31 6.72
C SER A 112 -11.80 -14.57 6.95
N LEU A 113 -10.77 -15.29 7.41
CA LEU A 113 -9.41 -14.74 7.58
C LEU A 113 -8.83 -14.28 6.24
N GLU A 114 -9.01 -15.05 5.19
CA GLU A 114 -8.55 -14.74 3.84
C GLU A 114 -9.19 -13.44 3.31
N ILE A 115 -10.53 -13.30 3.41
CA ILE A 115 -11.20 -12.05 3.03
C ILE A 115 -10.72 -10.88 3.87
N MET A 116 -10.54 -11.09 5.17
CA MET A 116 -10.10 -10.02 6.06
C MET A 116 -8.71 -9.50 5.65
N LEU A 117 -7.79 -10.41 5.30
CA LEU A 117 -6.46 -10.04 4.81
C LEU A 117 -6.56 -9.22 3.51
N LEU A 118 -7.43 -9.61 2.57
CA LEU A 118 -7.69 -8.82 1.35
C LEU A 118 -8.17 -7.40 1.70
N VAL A 119 -9.13 -7.25 2.62
CA VAL A 119 -9.67 -5.95 3.02
C VAL A 119 -8.58 -5.08 3.68
N ILE A 120 -7.72 -5.67 4.51
CA ILE A 120 -6.58 -4.99 5.11
C ILE A 120 -5.60 -4.52 4.02
N THR A 121 -5.29 -5.36 3.04
CA THR A 121 -4.45 -5.00 1.89
C THR A 121 -5.03 -3.82 1.12
N LEU A 122 -6.34 -3.85 0.83
CA LEU A 122 -7.03 -2.73 0.17
C LEU A 122 -6.92 -1.43 0.96
N TYR A 123 -7.09 -1.49 2.29
CA TYR A 123 -6.93 -0.33 3.16
C TYR A 123 -5.53 0.30 3.04
N TYR A 124 -4.46 -0.52 3.08
CA TYR A 124 -3.10 -0.02 2.90
C TYR A 124 -2.84 0.52 1.49
N LEU A 125 -3.45 -0.10 0.46
CA LEU A 125 -3.35 0.40 -0.91
C LEU A 125 -3.95 1.81 -1.05
N PHE A 126 -5.16 2.04 -0.54
CA PHE A 126 -5.78 3.36 -0.63
C PHE A 126 -4.99 4.44 0.12
N ILE A 127 -4.45 4.10 1.29
CA ILE A 127 -3.56 5.00 2.04
C ILE A 127 -2.30 5.31 1.24
N THR A 128 -1.70 4.29 0.62
CA THR A 128 -0.51 4.43 -0.22
C THR A 128 -0.79 5.37 -1.39
N ILE A 129 -1.89 5.16 -2.12
CA ILE A 129 -2.28 6.00 -3.27
C ILE A 129 -2.45 7.46 -2.82
N LYS A 130 -3.13 7.69 -1.68
CA LYS A 130 -3.31 9.04 -1.14
C LYS A 130 -1.98 9.72 -0.81
N ASN A 131 -1.07 8.99 -0.15
CA ASN A 131 0.23 9.53 0.24
C ASN A 131 1.13 9.80 -0.97
N LEU A 132 1.16 8.88 -1.93
CA LEU A 132 1.89 9.05 -3.19
C LEU A 132 1.43 10.29 -3.94
N ARG A 133 0.12 10.51 -4.04
CA ARG A 133 -0.42 11.70 -4.70
C ARG A 133 0.13 12.99 -4.07
N ILE A 134 0.12 13.09 -2.74
CA ILE A 134 0.65 14.24 -2.01
C ILE A 134 2.15 14.44 -2.32
N ILE A 135 2.92 13.36 -2.33
CA ILE A 135 4.37 13.41 -2.62
C ILE A 135 4.61 13.88 -4.06
N VAL A 136 3.91 13.30 -5.04
CA VAL A 136 4.04 13.65 -6.46
C VAL A 136 3.64 15.11 -6.70
N ASP A 137 2.52 15.56 -6.12
CA ASP A 137 2.07 16.95 -6.22
C ASP A 137 3.09 17.92 -5.61
N SER A 138 3.72 17.54 -4.49
CA SER A 138 4.77 18.33 -3.84
C SER A 138 6.02 18.44 -4.72
N ILE A 139 6.50 17.33 -5.29
CA ILE A 139 7.64 17.31 -6.22
C ILE A 139 7.35 18.19 -7.44
N LYS A 140 6.13 18.10 -7.99
CA LYS A 140 5.73 18.91 -9.15
C LYS A 140 5.78 20.40 -8.82
N LEU A 141 5.29 20.80 -7.65
CA LEU A 141 5.35 22.18 -7.16
C LEU A 141 6.80 22.69 -7.02
N ASP A 142 7.71 21.90 -6.46
CA ASP A 142 9.12 22.28 -6.33
C ASP A 142 9.81 22.47 -7.67
N ARG A 143 9.58 21.52 -8.59
CA ARG A 143 10.13 21.62 -9.95
C ARG A 143 9.63 22.85 -10.68
N MET A 144 8.35 23.21 -10.54
CA MET A 144 7.79 24.45 -11.10
C MET A 144 8.42 25.70 -10.47
N LYS A 145 8.60 25.71 -9.14
CA LYS A 145 9.24 26.82 -8.42
C LYS A 145 10.69 27.02 -8.86
N LYS A 146 11.48 25.93 -8.93
CA LYS A 146 12.87 25.95 -9.41
C LYS A 146 12.98 26.42 -10.87
N ARG A 147 12.02 26.04 -11.72
CA ARG A 147 11.97 26.50 -13.12
C ARG A 147 11.70 28.00 -13.20
N ASN A 148 10.67 28.48 -12.50
CA ASN A 148 10.32 29.90 -12.51
C ASN A 148 11.46 30.77 -11.95
N GLN A 149 12.16 30.33 -10.90
CA GLN A 149 13.34 31.02 -10.39
C GLN A 149 14.48 31.09 -11.41
N LYS A 150 14.73 30.02 -12.16
CA LYS A 150 15.75 30.03 -13.23
C LYS A 150 15.39 30.99 -14.35
N ASP A 151 14.12 31.06 -14.72
CA ASP A 151 13.66 31.94 -15.80
C ASP A 151 13.73 33.42 -15.35
N VAL A 152 13.31 33.74 -14.12
CA VAL A 152 13.44 35.09 -13.55
C VAL A 152 14.90 35.52 -13.42
N ASN A 153 15.79 34.63 -12.96
CA ASN A 153 17.22 34.95 -12.85
C ASN A 153 17.84 35.22 -14.23
N LYS A 154 17.46 34.46 -15.26
CA LYS A 154 17.94 34.70 -16.63
C LYS A 154 17.49 36.06 -17.17
N ASP A 155 16.26 36.47 -16.87
CA ASP A 155 15.74 37.77 -17.30
C ASP A 155 16.42 38.93 -16.55
N LEU A 156 16.71 38.74 -15.25
CA LEU A 156 17.47 39.71 -14.46
C LEU A 156 18.91 39.85 -14.98
N ASP A 157 19.58 38.74 -15.29
CA ASP A 157 20.94 38.74 -15.84
C ASP A 157 21.00 39.43 -17.21
N LYS A 158 19.98 39.27 -18.05
CA LYS A 158 19.85 40.01 -19.32
C LYS A 158 19.71 41.52 -19.08
N LEU A 159 18.82 41.93 -18.18
CA LEU A 159 18.61 43.35 -17.86
C LEU A 159 19.86 44.01 -17.27
N LEU A 160 20.60 43.30 -16.41
CA LEU A 160 21.86 43.80 -15.87
C LEU A 160 22.92 43.94 -16.98
N ASN A 161 23.05 42.95 -17.86
CA ASN A 161 24.00 43.00 -18.96
C ASN A 161 23.65 44.07 -20.02
N GLU A 162 22.38 44.42 -20.22
CA GLU A 162 21.98 45.53 -21.09
C GLU A 162 22.22 46.90 -20.44
N LYS A 163 22.13 47.01 -19.11
CA LYS A 163 22.23 48.29 -18.40
C LYS A 163 23.68 48.72 -18.12
N TYR A 164 24.63 47.79 -18.09
CA TYR A 164 26.05 48.03 -17.82
C TYR A 164 26.95 47.91 -19.06
N LYS A 165 26.36 48.02 -20.25
CA LYS A 165 27.06 48.05 -21.55
C LYS A 165 26.88 49.42 -22.20
#